data_AF-A0A1F2SY77-F1
#
_entry.id   AF-A0A1F2SY77-F1
#
_cell.length_a   1.000
_cell.length_b   1.000
_cell.length_c   1.000
_cell.angle_alpha   90.00
_cell.angle_beta   90.00
_cell.angle_gamma   90.00
#
_symmetry.space_group_name_H-M   'P 1'
#
loop_
_entity.id
_entity.type
_entity.pdbx_description
1 polymer ?
#
loop_
_entity_poly.entity_id
_entity_poly.type
_entity_poly.pdbx_seq_one_letter_code
_entity_poly.pdbx_strand_id
1 'polypeptide(L)'
;MDRTQQIVDGLVATGNWGDRDARLGVRANFHCEYCGRDLLASVDDYKAWQKDHIIPEAAGGTDGEENMAIACSICNFRAKHKWDPRSVCGENASRDALIQAVRNYVANQRTGMLEDVIRFRKIVYAG
;
A
#
# COMPACT_ATOMS: atom_id res chain seq x y z
N MET A 1 -13.54 20.08 17.17
CA MET A 1 -12.68 19.60 16.07
C MET A 1 -13.13 18.21 15.69
N ASP A 2 -13.14 17.89 14.40
CA ASP A 2 -13.34 16.52 13.93
C ASP A 2 -12.26 15.60 14.51
N ARG A 3 -12.62 14.36 14.85
CA ARG A 3 -11.71 13.35 15.42
C ARG A 3 -10.54 13.08 14.49
N THR A 4 -10.77 13.08 13.18
CA THR A 4 -9.71 12.94 12.17
C THR A 4 -8.65 14.02 12.33
N GLN A 5 -9.08 15.29 12.45
CA GLN A 5 -8.15 16.41 12.58
C GLN A 5 -7.35 16.33 13.88
N GLN A 6 -7.97 15.91 14.99
CA GLN A 6 -7.26 15.70 16.25
C GLN A 6 -6.16 14.64 16.15
N ILE A 7 -6.39 13.55 15.40
CA ILE A 7 -5.37 12.52 15.17
C ILE A 7 -4.24 13.08 14.29
N VAL A 8 -4.57 13.80 13.22
CA VAL A 8 -3.58 14.43 12.33
C VAL A 8 -2.70 15.40 13.11
N ASP A 9 -3.30 16.32 13.87
CA ASP A 9 -2.57 17.31 14.66
C ASP A 9 -1.66 16.65 15.69
N GLY A 10 -2.17 15.61 16.37
CA GLY A 10 -1.40 14.83 17.34
C GLY A 10 -0.18 14.13 16.72
N LEU A 11 -0.33 13.55 15.52
CA LEU A 11 0.77 12.91 14.79
C LEU A 11 1.81 13.93 14.31
N VAL A 12 1.36 15.06 13.75
CA VAL A 12 2.25 16.14 13.30
C VAL A 12 3.03 16.71 14.48
N ALA A 13 2.39 16.90 15.64
CA ALA A 13 3.05 17.41 16.84
C ALA A 13 4.18 16.49 17.37
N THR A 14 4.22 15.22 16.97
CA THR A 14 5.36 14.33 17.30
C THR A 14 6.65 14.68 16.54
N GLY A 15 6.56 15.47 15.47
CA GLY A 15 7.67 15.78 14.57
C GLY A 15 8.04 14.66 13.60
N ASN A 16 7.40 13.49 13.67
CA ASN A 16 7.70 12.34 12.79
C ASN A 16 6.82 12.28 11.54
N TRP A 17 5.72 13.03 11.50
CA TRP A 17 4.73 12.99 10.43
C TRP A 17 4.56 14.35 9.77
N GLY A 18 4.61 14.37 8.44
CA GLY A 18 4.08 15.48 7.67
C GLY A 18 2.56 15.46 7.66
N ASP A 19 1.95 16.64 7.59
CA ASP A 19 0.50 16.83 7.57
C ASP A 19 -0.23 15.98 6.49
N ARG A 20 0.32 15.96 5.26
CA ARG A 20 -0.18 15.10 4.18
C ARG A 20 -0.10 13.61 4.51
N ASP A 21 1.02 13.16 5.07
CA ASP A 21 1.27 11.74 5.34
C ASP A 21 0.40 11.25 6.50
N ALA A 22 0.16 12.11 7.50
CA ALA A 22 -0.79 11.86 8.57
C ALA A 22 -2.23 11.73 8.05
N ARG A 23 -2.68 12.61 7.13
CA ARG A 23 -4.00 12.50 6.49
C ARG A 23 -4.17 11.20 5.72
N LEU A 24 -3.20 10.87 4.86
CA LEU A 24 -3.21 9.61 4.11
C LEU A 24 -3.27 8.41 5.04
N GLY A 25 -2.52 8.46 6.14
CA GLY A 25 -2.51 7.40 7.14
C GLY A 25 -3.84 7.25 7.87
N VAL A 26 -4.47 8.34 8.30
CA VAL A 26 -5.80 8.29 8.92
C VAL A 26 -6.85 7.76 7.95
N ARG A 27 -6.82 8.19 6.68
CA ARG A 27 -7.74 7.69 5.64
C ARG A 27 -7.60 6.19 5.44
N ALA A 28 -6.36 5.68 5.43
CA ALA A 28 -6.07 4.25 5.31
C ALA A 28 -6.22 3.47 6.63
N ASN A 29 -6.64 4.13 7.72
CA ASN A 29 -6.62 3.61 9.09
C ASN A 29 -5.25 3.01 9.49
N PHE A 30 -4.15 3.54 8.95
CA PHE A 30 -2.79 3.01 9.09
C PHE A 30 -2.59 1.56 8.64
N HIS A 31 -3.45 1.06 7.76
CA HIS A 31 -3.30 -0.25 7.13
C HIS A 31 -2.85 -0.10 5.68
N CYS A 32 -2.09 -1.07 5.18
CA CYS A 32 -1.82 -1.17 3.75
C CYS A 32 -3.15 -1.31 2.99
N GLU A 33 -3.47 -0.36 2.13
CA GLU A 33 -4.74 -0.32 1.37
C GLU A 33 -4.88 -1.54 0.44
N TYR A 34 -3.78 -2.24 0.12
CA TYR A 34 -3.77 -3.41 -0.77
C TYR A 34 -3.88 -4.76 -0.08
N CYS A 35 -3.20 -4.97 1.05
CA CYS A 35 -3.20 -6.28 1.74
C CYS A 35 -3.78 -6.25 3.15
N GLY A 36 -4.19 -5.08 3.64
CA GLY A 36 -4.76 -4.92 4.98
C GLY A 36 -3.76 -5.12 6.12
N ARG A 37 -2.45 -5.14 5.85
CA ARG A 37 -1.42 -5.21 6.90
C ARG A 37 -1.48 -3.96 7.78
N ASP A 38 -1.65 -4.12 9.08
CA ASP A 38 -1.50 -3.05 10.07
C ASP A 38 -0.05 -2.56 10.06
N LEU A 39 0.16 -1.28 9.71
CA LEU A 39 1.48 -0.69 9.59
C LEU A 39 1.97 -0.02 10.88
N LEU A 40 1.19 -0.08 11.97
CA LEU A 40 1.63 0.38 13.30
C LEU A 40 1.77 -0.78 14.30
N ALA A 41 1.56 -2.03 13.88
CA ALA A 41 1.64 -3.21 14.75
C ALA A 41 3.05 -3.50 15.31
N SER A 42 4.11 -3.12 14.59
CA SER A 42 5.50 -3.29 15.02
C SER A 42 6.43 -2.27 14.37
N VAL A 43 7.68 -2.22 14.84
CA VAL A 43 8.73 -1.38 14.21
C VAL A 43 8.96 -1.78 12.75
N ASP A 44 8.93 -3.08 12.44
CA ASP A 44 9.11 -3.58 11.08
C ASP A 44 7.93 -3.21 10.18
N ASP A 45 6.71 -3.25 10.72
CA ASP A 45 5.50 -2.82 10.01
C ASP A 45 5.52 -1.32 9.72
N TYR A 46 5.91 -0.52 10.72
CA TYR A 46 6.06 0.93 10.57
C TYR A 46 7.13 1.30 9.55
N LYS A 47 8.27 0.60 9.55
CA LYS A 47 9.33 0.81 8.56
C LYS A 47 8.99 0.23 7.18
N ALA A 48 7.97 -0.61 7.07
CA ALA A 48 7.42 -1.03 5.79
C ALA A 48 6.43 -0.03 5.19
N TRP A 49 6.03 1.03 5.92
CA TRP A 49 5.12 2.07 5.42
C TRP A 49 5.64 2.76 4.17
N GLN A 50 4.86 2.79 3.10
CA GLN A 50 5.18 3.45 1.85
C GLN A 50 3.96 4.22 1.32
N LYS A 51 4.26 5.26 0.52
CA LYS A 51 3.28 5.94 -0.32
C LYS A 51 3.44 5.41 -1.74
N ASP A 52 2.36 4.94 -2.34
CA ASP A 52 2.35 4.39 -3.69
C ASP A 52 1.38 5.16 -4.58
N HIS A 53 1.76 5.38 -5.83
CA HIS A 53 0.84 5.87 -6.85
C HIS A 53 0.03 4.69 -7.38
N ILE A 54 -1.29 4.71 -7.19
CA ILE A 54 -2.20 3.65 -7.65
C ILE A 54 -2.04 3.47 -9.16
N ILE A 55 -2.15 4.56 -9.90
CA ILE A 55 -1.69 4.67 -11.29
C ILE A 55 -0.23 5.12 -11.26
N PRO A 56 0.73 4.34 -11.78
CA PRO A 56 2.14 4.71 -11.77
C PRO A 56 2.41 6.06 -12.46
N GLU A 57 3.34 6.86 -11.92
CA GLU A 57 3.76 8.12 -12.52
C GLU A 57 4.25 7.94 -13.97
N ALA A 58 4.99 6.87 -14.24
CA ALA A 58 5.45 6.52 -15.60
C ALA A 58 4.31 6.24 -16.60
N ALA A 59 3.10 5.98 -16.11
CA ALA A 59 1.89 5.80 -16.92
C ALA A 59 1.00 7.06 -16.92
N GLY A 60 1.48 8.19 -16.38
CA GLY A 60 0.74 9.46 -16.29
C GLY A 60 -0.10 9.62 -15.03
N GLY A 61 0.11 8.78 -14.00
CA GLY A 61 -0.53 8.96 -12.71
C GLY A 61 -0.08 10.24 -12.00
N THR A 62 -1.00 10.90 -11.31
CA THR A 62 -0.73 12.18 -10.63
C THR A 62 -0.21 11.98 -9.22
N ASP A 63 0.43 13.02 -8.66
CA ASP A 63 0.79 13.12 -7.24
C ASP A 63 -0.39 13.53 -6.34
N GLY A 64 -1.64 13.50 -6.83
CA GLY A 64 -2.81 13.91 -6.06
C GLY A 64 -3.20 12.90 -4.97
N GLU A 65 -3.84 13.36 -3.89
CA GLU A 65 -4.25 12.48 -2.77
C GLU A 65 -5.15 11.31 -3.21
N GLU A 66 -5.94 11.49 -4.28
CA GLU A 66 -6.79 10.44 -4.88
C GLU A 66 -5.99 9.34 -5.60
N ASN A 67 -4.81 9.64 -6.12
CA ASN A 67 -3.94 8.65 -6.74
C ASN A 67 -2.90 8.08 -5.76
N MET A 68 -2.80 8.61 -4.53
CA MET A 68 -1.89 8.09 -3.52
C MET A 68 -2.57 7.07 -2.63
N ALA A 69 -1.95 5.90 -2.47
CA ALA A 69 -2.32 4.87 -1.52
C ALA A 69 -1.25 4.67 -0.45
N ILE A 70 -1.67 4.26 0.75
CA ILE A 70 -0.76 3.72 1.76
C ILE A 70 -0.53 2.24 1.48
N ALA A 71 0.72 1.83 1.35
CA ALA A 71 1.09 0.45 1.04
C ALA A 71 2.25 -0.03 1.92
N CYS A 72 2.34 -1.34 2.16
CA CYS A 72 3.58 -1.91 2.68
C CYS A 72 4.63 -2.04 1.55
N SER A 73 5.91 -2.04 1.91
CA SER A 73 7.03 -2.14 0.97
C SER A 73 6.99 -3.36 0.07
N ILE A 74 6.47 -4.50 0.55
CA ILE A 74 6.27 -5.70 -0.27
C ILE A 74 5.23 -5.43 -1.35
N CYS A 75 4.07 -4.88 -0.98
CA CYS A 75 3.00 -4.62 -1.94
C CYS A 75 3.40 -3.55 -2.96
N ASN A 76 4.05 -2.47 -2.52
CA ASN A 76 4.52 -1.41 -3.40
C ASN A 76 5.62 -1.91 -4.37
N PHE A 77 6.75 -2.38 -3.84
CA PHE A 77 7.95 -2.62 -4.68
C PHE A 77 8.03 -4.01 -5.29
N ARG A 78 7.38 -5.02 -4.70
CA ARG A 78 7.55 -6.43 -5.12
C ARG A 78 6.31 -6.99 -5.79
N ALA A 79 5.12 -6.68 -5.29
CA ALA A 79 3.88 -7.20 -5.83
C ALA A 79 3.31 -6.31 -6.95
N LYS A 80 2.90 -5.07 -6.65
CA LYS A 80 2.34 -4.16 -7.65
C LYS A 80 3.42 -3.58 -8.58
N HIS A 81 4.47 -2.99 -8.00
CA HIS A 81 5.53 -2.29 -8.73
C HIS A 81 4.95 -1.30 -9.75
N LYS A 82 5.31 -1.43 -11.03
CA LYS A 82 4.88 -0.57 -12.14
C LYS A 82 3.58 -1.01 -12.80
N TRP A 83 2.85 -1.97 -12.22
CA TRP A 83 1.60 -2.43 -12.80
C TRP A 83 0.52 -1.35 -12.72
N ASP A 84 -0.12 -1.09 -13.87
CA ASP A 84 -1.18 -0.09 -13.99
C ASP A 84 -2.57 -0.78 -13.92
N PRO A 85 -3.37 -0.50 -12.87
CA PRO A 85 -4.70 -1.09 -12.72
C PRO A 85 -5.70 -0.69 -13.81
N ARG A 86 -5.47 0.41 -14.55
CA ARG A 86 -6.36 0.80 -15.67
C ARG A 86 -6.35 -0.21 -16.80
N SER A 87 -5.30 -1.02 -16.91
CA SER A 87 -5.24 -2.14 -17.86
C SER A 87 -6.36 -3.17 -17.67
N VAL A 88 -7.02 -3.20 -16.50
CA VAL A 88 -8.14 -4.12 -16.21
C VAL A 88 -9.47 -3.41 -15.93
N CYS A 89 -9.45 -2.20 -15.37
CA CYS A 89 -10.67 -1.48 -14.98
C CYS A 89 -11.00 -0.25 -15.86
N GLY A 90 -10.15 0.09 -16.83
CA GLY A 90 -10.34 1.20 -17.77
C GLY A 90 -9.83 2.55 -17.26
N GLU A 91 -9.69 3.52 -18.18
CA GLU A 91 -9.09 4.84 -17.92
C GLU A 91 -9.88 5.71 -16.93
N ASN A 92 -11.21 5.59 -16.91
CA ASN A 92 -12.10 6.41 -16.07
C ASN A 92 -12.57 5.68 -14.80
N ALA A 93 -11.84 4.65 -14.37
CA ALA A 93 -12.16 3.90 -13.17
C ALA A 93 -12.13 4.80 -11.93
N SER A 94 -13.06 4.58 -10.99
CA SER A 94 -13.00 5.24 -9.69
C SER A 94 -11.78 4.77 -8.89
N ARG A 95 -11.35 5.58 -7.92
CA ARG A 95 -10.29 5.19 -6.98
C ARG A 95 -10.55 3.83 -6.34
N ASP A 96 -11.78 3.56 -5.92
CA ASP A 96 -12.16 2.29 -5.30
C ASP A 96 -12.00 1.11 -6.27
N ALA A 97 -12.40 1.28 -7.53
CA ALA A 97 -12.22 0.27 -8.56
C ALA A 97 -10.73 0.01 -8.84
N LEU A 98 -9.91 1.06 -8.88
CA LEU A 98 -8.45 0.95 -9.03
C LEU A 98 -7.82 0.21 -7.84
N ILE A 99 -8.18 0.56 -6.60
CA ILE A 99 -7.72 -0.15 -5.39
C ILE A 99 -8.13 -1.62 -5.43
N GLN A 100 -9.38 -1.91 -5.80
CA GLN A 100 -9.85 -3.30 -5.85
C GLN A 100 -9.09 -4.11 -6.91
N ALA A 101 -8.80 -3.51 -8.07
CA ALA A 101 -7.95 -4.13 -9.09
C ALA A 101 -6.54 -4.42 -8.55
N VAL A 102 -5.91 -3.46 -7.85
CA VAL A 102 -4.61 -3.66 -7.21
C VAL A 102 -4.65 -4.74 -6.14
N ARG A 103 -5.67 -4.77 -5.28
CA ARG A 103 -5.84 -5.81 -4.24
C ARG A 103 -5.82 -7.20 -4.85
N ASN A 104 -6.61 -7.40 -5.91
CA ASN A 104 -6.68 -8.68 -6.62
C ASN A 104 -5.33 -9.04 -7.24
N TYR A 105 -4.67 -8.10 -7.92
CA TYR A 105 -3.36 -8.31 -8.52
C TYR A 105 -2.30 -8.66 -7.48
N VAL A 106 -2.18 -7.86 -6.42
CA VAL A 106 -1.24 -8.07 -5.32
C VAL A 106 -1.49 -9.40 -4.60
N ALA A 107 -2.75 -9.79 -4.39
CA ALA A 107 -3.07 -11.09 -3.79
C ALA A 107 -2.50 -12.24 -4.63
N ASN A 108 -2.70 -12.21 -5.95
CA ASN A 108 -2.14 -13.22 -6.86
C ASN A 108 -0.61 -13.25 -6.83
N GLN A 109 0.04 -12.08 -6.86
CA GLN A 109 1.51 -12.01 -6.77
C GLN A 109 2.04 -12.57 -5.45
N ARG A 110 1.35 -12.29 -4.33
CA ARG A 110 1.72 -12.81 -3.01
C ARG A 110 1.54 -14.33 -2.91
N THR A 111 0.51 -14.88 -3.54
CA THR A 111 0.34 -16.34 -3.63
C THR A 111 1.52 -16.97 -4.34
N GLY A 112 1.95 -16.43 -5.49
CA GLY A 112 3.14 -16.92 -6.21
C GLY A 112 4.42 -16.83 -5.36
N MET A 113 4.64 -15.70 -4.67
CA MET A 113 5.79 -15.57 -3.75
C MET A 113 5.75 -16.60 -2.61
N LEU A 114 4.57 -16.94 -2.09
CA LEU A 114 4.43 -17.94 -1.05
C LEU A 114 4.75 -19.35 -1.57
N GLU A 115 4.31 -19.69 -2.79
CA GLU A 115 4.65 -20.95 -3.45
C GLU A 115 6.16 -21.10 -3.63
N ASP A 116 6.84 -20.03 -4.04
CA ASP A 116 8.30 -19.97 -4.14
C ASP A 116 8.96 -20.19 -2.77
N VAL A 117 8.50 -19.50 -1.72
CA VAL A 117 9.01 -19.70 -0.36
C VAL A 117 8.83 -21.15 0.11
N ILE A 118 7.67 -21.76 -0.15
CA ILE A 118 7.42 -23.17 0.19
C ILE A 118 8.43 -24.08 -0.54
N ARG A 119 8.67 -23.82 -1.83
CA ARG A 119 9.68 -24.55 -2.62
C ARG A 119 11.08 -24.37 -2.04
N PHE A 120 11.48 -23.14 -1.71
CA PHE A 120 12.80 -22.85 -1.15
C PHE A 120 13.00 -23.56 0.20
N ARG A 121 11.99 -23.54 1.06
CA ARG A 121 12.04 -24.23 2.36
C ARG A 121 12.24 -25.73 2.20
N LYS A 122 11.57 -26.37 1.23
CA LYS A 122 11.79 -27.79 0.93
C LYS A 122 13.23 -28.05 0.50
N ILE A 123 13.85 -27.17 -0.28
CA ILE A 123 15.25 -27.34 -0.70
C ILE A 123 16.21 -27.17 0.48
N VAL A 124 15.99 -26.14 1.32
CA VAL A 124 16.91 -25.78 2.41
C VAL A 124 16.80 -26.71 3.62
N TYR A 125 15.60 -27.24 3.91
CA TYR A 125 15.31 -27.94 5.17
C TYR A 125 14.81 -29.38 5.01
N ALA A 126 14.86 -30.01 3.82
CA ALA A 126 14.47 -31.41 3.65
C ALA A 126 15.55 -32.43 4.08
N GLY A 127 16.44 -32.05 5.01
CA GLY A 127 17.41 -32.94 5.66
C GLY A 127 16.91 -33.41 7.01
#